data_AF-A0A7V0JLN3-F1
#
_entry.id   AF-A0A7V0JLN3-F1
#
_cell.length_a   1.000
_cell.length_b   1.000
_cell.length_c   1.000
_cell.angle_alpha   90.00
_cell.angle_beta   90.00
_cell.angle_gamma   90.00
#
_symmetry.space_group_name_H-M   'P 1'
#
loop_
_entity.id
_entity.type
_entity.pdbx_description
1 polymer ?
#
loop_
_entity_poly.entity_id
_entity_poly.type
_entity_poly.pdbx_seq_one_letter_code
_entity_poly.pdbx_strand_id
1 'polypeptide(L)'
;AALAHVQFETIHPFLDGNGRLGRLLITLLLCEQKVLQEPMLYLSLYFKTHRQYYYELLNNVRLTGDWEAWLDFFAEAVIVTATQAVETAQQLVDLANKDRDKISSLGRAAPSALQIHRALMERPITTSGWLVEKTGITPATVNKCLVHLERLGIVRELTSRKRNRLFSYTGYVDIMNQGTELPG
;
A
#
# COMPACT_ATOMS: atom_id res chain seq x y z
N ALA A 1 -5.64 21.59 -0.23
CA ALA A 1 -6.29 20.27 -0.03
C ALA A 1 -7.32 20.28 1.10
N ALA A 2 -6.95 20.63 2.33
CA ALA A 2 -7.86 20.62 3.50
C ALA A 2 -9.16 21.42 3.28
N LEU A 3 -9.06 22.68 2.84
CA LEU A 3 -10.22 23.53 2.57
C LEU A 3 -11.11 22.95 1.46
N ALA A 4 -10.48 22.54 0.35
CA ALA A 4 -11.18 21.94 -0.79
C ALA A 4 -11.96 20.69 -0.39
N HIS A 5 -11.43 19.89 0.54
CA HIS A 5 -12.11 18.70 1.06
C HIS A 5 -13.39 19.08 1.82
N VAL A 6 -13.32 20.04 2.76
CA VAL A 6 -14.52 20.51 3.49
C VAL A 6 -15.56 21.06 2.52
N GLN A 7 -15.14 21.87 1.54
CA GLN A 7 -16.03 22.45 0.55
C GLN A 7 -16.70 21.36 -0.29
N PHE A 8 -15.95 20.38 -0.77
CA PHE A 8 -16.49 19.26 -1.55
C PHE A 8 -17.52 18.44 -0.74
N GLU A 9 -17.18 18.08 0.50
CA GLU A 9 -18.09 17.35 1.39
C GLU A 9 -19.35 18.16 1.75
N THR A 10 -19.26 19.49 1.75
CA THR A 10 -20.36 20.42 2.05
C THR A 10 -21.28 20.62 0.85
N ILE A 11 -20.73 20.79 -0.35
CA ILE A 11 -21.51 20.90 -1.59
C ILE A 11 -22.24 19.58 -1.87
N HIS A 12 -21.59 18.45 -1.59
CA HIS A 12 -22.15 17.11 -1.77
C HIS A 12 -22.79 16.87 -3.16
N PRO A 13 -22.02 17.07 -4.25
CA PRO A 13 -22.59 17.24 -5.60
C PRO A 13 -23.19 15.98 -6.25
N PHE A 14 -22.90 14.78 -5.74
CA PHE A 14 -23.34 13.52 -6.32
C PHE A 14 -24.40 12.81 -5.45
N LEU A 15 -25.16 11.87 -6.04
CA LEU A 15 -26.16 11.07 -5.31
C LEU A 15 -25.53 10.03 -4.35
N ASP A 16 -24.35 9.51 -4.70
CA ASP A 16 -23.55 8.61 -3.87
C ASP A 16 -22.07 8.81 -4.19
N GLY A 17 -21.19 8.36 -3.29
CA GLY A 17 -19.75 8.32 -3.52
C GLY A 17 -19.01 9.60 -3.15
N ASN A 18 -19.69 10.65 -2.69
CA ASN A 18 -19.06 11.92 -2.29
C ASN A 18 -17.90 11.70 -1.33
N GLY A 19 -18.11 10.97 -0.22
CA GLY A 19 -17.03 10.72 0.74
C GLY A 19 -15.79 10.03 0.14
N ARG A 20 -15.98 9.10 -0.82
CA ARG A 20 -14.87 8.42 -1.50
C ARG A 20 -14.13 9.38 -2.43
N LEU A 21 -14.87 10.15 -3.21
CA LEU A 21 -14.31 11.11 -4.15
C LEU A 21 -13.65 12.29 -3.44
N GLY A 22 -14.26 12.81 -2.38
CA GLY A 22 -13.72 13.89 -1.55
C GLY A 22 -12.38 13.53 -0.93
N ARG A 23 -12.23 12.28 -0.46
CA ARG A 23 -10.93 11.79 0.04
C ARG A 23 -9.91 11.56 -1.06
N LEU A 24 -10.33 11.03 -2.21
CA LEU A 24 -9.45 10.87 -3.37
C LEU A 24 -8.91 12.21 -3.88
N LEU A 25 -9.75 13.25 -3.89
CA LEU A 25 -9.39 14.60 -4.30
C LEU A 25 -8.27 15.20 -3.45
N ILE A 26 -8.17 14.83 -2.16
CA ILE A 26 -7.06 15.29 -1.32
C ILE A 26 -5.73 14.87 -1.93
N THR A 27 -5.55 13.57 -2.18
CA THR A 27 -4.29 13.03 -2.71
C THR A 27 -4.01 13.57 -4.11
N LEU A 28 -5.03 13.67 -4.97
CA LEU A 28 -4.88 14.23 -6.31
C LEU A 28 -4.45 15.70 -6.29
N LEU A 29 -5.03 16.53 -5.42
CA LEU A 29 -4.64 17.93 -5.26
C LEU A 29 -3.20 18.05 -4.73
N LEU A 30 -2.78 17.19 -3.80
CA LEU A 30 -1.41 17.19 -3.32
C LEU A 30 -0.40 16.80 -4.40
N CYS A 31 -0.76 15.86 -5.28
CA CYS A 31 0.06 15.51 -6.45
C CYS A 31 0.10 16.64 -7.48
N GLU A 32 -1.05 17.24 -7.79
CA GLU A 32 -1.15 18.35 -8.77
C GLU A 32 -0.34 19.57 -8.30
N GLN A 33 -0.37 19.88 -7.00
CA GLN A 33 0.45 20.92 -6.37
C GLN A 33 1.91 20.51 -6.11
N LYS A 34 2.33 19.32 -6.55
CA LYS A 34 3.70 18.79 -6.42
C LYS A 34 4.21 18.64 -4.99
N VAL A 35 3.30 18.63 -4.01
CA VAL A 35 3.61 18.25 -2.61
C VAL A 35 3.91 16.76 -2.53
N LEU A 36 3.20 15.96 -3.34
CA LEU A 36 3.50 14.55 -3.58
C LEU A 36 3.93 14.34 -5.03
N GLN A 37 4.88 13.45 -5.26
CA GLN A 37 5.23 12.98 -6.61
C GLN A 37 4.28 11.86 -7.08
N GLU A 38 3.84 11.02 -6.14
CA GLU A 38 2.98 9.86 -6.37
C GLU A 38 1.89 9.80 -5.29
N PRO A 39 0.70 9.23 -5.57
CA PRO A 39 -0.44 9.24 -4.66
C PRO A 39 -0.30 8.24 -3.48
N MET A 40 0.76 8.37 -2.68
CA MET A 40 1.14 7.40 -1.65
C MET A 40 0.55 7.67 -0.25
N LEU A 41 -0.09 8.83 -0.02
CA LEU A 41 -0.68 9.15 1.28
C LEU A 41 -2.08 8.54 1.45
N TYR A 42 -2.26 7.77 2.53
CA TYR A 42 -3.52 7.09 2.86
C TYR A 42 -4.30 7.76 4.01
N LEU A 43 -4.66 9.03 3.83
CA LEU A 43 -5.46 9.83 4.80
C LEU A 43 -6.81 9.22 5.16
N SER A 44 -7.39 8.41 4.27
CA SER A 44 -8.67 7.76 4.51
C SER A 44 -8.67 6.85 5.75
N LEU A 45 -7.53 6.21 6.05
CA LEU A 45 -7.41 5.38 7.24
C LEU A 45 -7.53 6.22 8.51
N TYR A 46 -6.77 7.32 8.59
CA TYR A 46 -6.79 8.21 9.74
C TYR A 46 -8.19 8.79 9.99
N PHE A 47 -8.87 9.24 8.94
CA PHE A 47 -10.26 9.73 9.05
C PHE A 47 -11.23 8.63 9.47
N LYS A 48 -11.02 7.40 9.02
CA LYS A 48 -11.86 6.26 9.41
C LYS A 48 -11.67 5.89 10.88
N THR A 49 -10.43 5.89 11.38
CA THR A 49 -10.12 5.64 12.79
C THR A 49 -10.68 6.74 13.69
N HIS A 50 -10.68 7.99 13.23
CA HIS A 50 -11.21 9.15 13.95
C HIS A 50 -12.58 9.61 13.43
N ARG A 51 -13.42 8.66 12.96
CA ARG A 51 -14.63 8.96 12.17
C ARG A 51 -15.55 9.98 12.83
N GLN A 52 -15.85 9.80 14.11
CA GLN A 52 -16.77 10.69 14.83
C GLN A 52 -16.22 12.12 14.88
N TYR A 53 -14.97 12.27 15.28
CA TYR A 53 -14.31 13.57 15.39
C TYR A 53 -14.13 14.25 14.03
N TYR A 54 -13.80 13.49 12.99
CA TYR A 54 -13.77 13.97 11.61
C TYR A 54 -15.11 14.62 11.19
N TYR A 55 -16.25 13.95 11.43
CA TYR A 55 -17.56 14.52 11.08
C TYR A 55 -17.95 15.71 11.96
N GLU A 56 -17.58 15.68 13.24
CA GLU A 56 -17.78 16.81 14.16
C GLU A 56 -17.07 18.06 13.64
N LEU A 57 -15.78 17.96 13.30
CA LEU A 57 -15.00 19.08 12.78
C LEU A 57 -15.55 19.62 11.46
N LEU A 58 -15.97 18.74 10.53
CA LEU A 58 -16.64 19.19 9.31
C LEU A 58 -17.91 19.99 9.59
N ASN A 59 -18.70 19.58 10.60
CA ASN A 59 -19.89 20.31 10.99
C ASN A 59 -19.57 21.63 11.71
N ASN A 60 -18.54 21.66 12.55
CA ASN A 60 -18.11 22.89 13.23
C ASN A 60 -17.69 23.95 12.20
N VAL A 61 -16.93 23.56 11.16
CA VAL A 61 -16.61 24.49 10.07
C VAL A 61 -17.87 25.05 9.39
N ARG A 62 -18.90 24.23 9.17
CA ARG A 62 -20.16 24.67 8.54
C ARG A 62 -20.99 25.60 9.43
N LEU A 63 -21.02 25.34 10.73
CA LEU A 63 -21.90 26.03 11.67
C LEU A 63 -21.27 27.29 12.26
N THR A 64 -20.00 27.22 12.62
CA THR A 64 -19.29 28.27 13.36
C THR A 64 -18.09 28.84 12.61
N GLY A 65 -17.67 28.21 11.50
CA GLY A 65 -16.48 28.64 10.77
C GLY A 65 -15.17 28.28 11.46
N ASP A 66 -15.17 27.26 12.33
CA ASP A 66 -13.98 26.79 13.06
C ASP A 66 -12.98 26.06 12.15
N TRP A 67 -12.32 26.83 11.29
CA TRP A 67 -11.31 26.33 10.35
C TRP A 67 -10.01 25.93 11.05
N GLU A 68 -9.70 26.53 12.19
CA GLU A 68 -8.46 26.28 12.93
C GLU A 68 -8.44 24.82 13.43
N ALA A 69 -9.48 24.39 14.14
CA ALA A 69 -9.59 23.01 14.62
C ALA A 69 -9.57 21.98 13.47
N TRP A 70 -10.21 22.31 12.34
CA TRP A 70 -10.17 21.44 11.15
C TRP A 70 -8.77 21.35 10.54
N LEU A 71 -8.08 22.48 10.42
CA LEU A 71 -6.74 22.52 9.83
C LEU A 71 -5.72 21.77 10.71
N ASP A 72 -5.82 21.91 12.02
CA ASP A 72 -4.98 21.18 12.97
C ASP A 72 -5.19 19.67 12.84
N PHE A 73 -6.45 19.20 12.86
CA PHE A 73 -6.77 17.79 12.66
C PHE A 73 -6.29 17.26 11.30
N PHE A 74 -6.45 18.05 10.24
CA PHE A 74 -6.00 17.66 8.91
C PHE A 74 -4.47 17.58 8.83
N ALA A 75 -3.75 18.54 9.43
CA ALA A 75 -2.30 18.55 9.47
C ALA A 75 -1.76 17.34 10.26
N GLU A 76 -2.36 17.03 11.42
CA GLU A 76 -2.02 15.84 12.21
C GLU A 76 -2.24 14.55 11.40
N ALA A 77 -3.36 14.44 10.68
CA ALA A 77 -3.64 13.31 9.80
C ALA A 77 -2.54 13.15 8.73
N VAL A 78 -2.07 14.26 8.15
CA VAL A 78 -0.98 14.25 7.16
C VAL A 78 0.33 13.79 7.81
N ILE A 79 0.69 14.32 8.98
CA ILE A 79 1.92 13.95 9.71
C ILE A 79 1.93 12.46 10.03
N VAL A 80 0.86 11.95 10.64
CA VAL A 80 0.75 10.54 11.03
C VAL A 80 0.82 9.63 9.81
N THR A 81 0.06 9.94 8.76
CA THR A 81 0.03 9.06 7.57
C THR A 81 1.29 9.13 6.72
N ALA A 82 1.96 10.29 6.65
CA ALA A 82 3.26 10.42 6.00
C ALA A 82 4.35 9.65 6.76
N THR A 83 4.37 9.76 8.09
CA THR A 83 5.31 9.04 8.95
C THR A 83 5.14 7.53 8.80
N GLN A 84 3.89 7.05 8.87
CA GLN A 84 3.58 5.64 8.67
C GLN A 84 4.02 5.15 7.28
N ALA A 85 3.80 5.93 6.22
CA ALA A 85 4.22 5.57 4.87
C ALA A 85 5.75 5.43 4.75
N VAL A 86 6.51 6.33 5.38
CA VAL A 86 7.99 6.26 5.42
C VAL A 86 8.45 5.02 6.20
N GLU A 87 7.86 4.74 7.35
CA GLU A 87 8.18 3.57 8.16
C GLU A 87 7.90 2.27 7.40
N THR A 88 6.72 2.15 6.77
CA THR A 88 6.37 1.00 5.94
C THR A 88 7.35 0.83 4.77
N ALA A 89 7.73 1.92 4.09
CA ALA A 89 8.72 1.85 3.02
C ALA A 89 10.09 1.35 3.53
N GLN A 90 10.53 1.83 4.70
CA GLN A 90 11.78 1.37 5.31
C GLN A 90 11.72 -0.12 5.68
N GLN A 91 10.61 -0.58 6.28
CA GLN A 91 10.40 -1.99 6.59
C GLN A 91 10.44 -2.88 5.34
N LEU A 92 9.84 -2.44 4.23
CA LEU A 92 9.89 -3.16 2.95
C LEU A 92 11.30 -3.22 2.37
N VAL A 93 12.08 -2.14 2.46
CA VAL A 93 13.49 -2.11 2.04
C VAL A 93 14.32 -3.08 2.88
N ASP A 94 14.15 -3.05 4.20
CA ASP A 94 14.89 -3.93 5.13
C ASP A 94 14.54 -5.40 4.90
N LEU A 95 13.26 -5.72 4.69
CA LEU A 95 12.80 -7.06 4.33
C LEU A 95 13.45 -7.52 3.02
N ALA A 96 13.39 -6.68 1.98
CA ALA A 96 13.94 -7.00 0.68
C ALA A 96 15.44 -7.26 0.74
N ASN A 97 16.19 -6.49 1.53
CA ASN A 97 17.63 -6.69 1.72
C ASN A 97 17.94 -8.00 2.44
N LYS A 98 17.25 -8.27 3.57
CA LYS A 98 17.40 -9.54 4.30
C LYS A 98 17.11 -10.76 3.43
N ASP A 99 16.08 -10.67 2.59
CA ASP A 99 15.73 -11.79 1.71
C ASP A 99 16.68 -11.92 0.51
N ARG A 100 17.24 -10.83 -0.02
CA ARG A 100 18.32 -10.89 -1.01
C ARG A 100 19.57 -11.60 -0.46
N ASP A 101 19.91 -11.38 0.80
CA ASP A 101 21.03 -12.07 1.44
C ASP A 101 20.78 -13.58 1.53
N LYS A 102 19.57 -14.00 1.95
CA LYS A 102 19.16 -15.42 1.94
C LYS A 102 19.18 -16.03 0.54
N ILE A 103 18.71 -15.30 -0.47
CA ILE A 103 18.69 -15.78 -1.86
C ILE A 103 20.12 -15.95 -2.39
N SER A 104 21.04 -15.09 -1.99
CA SER A 104 22.44 -15.12 -2.44
C SER A 104 23.15 -16.42 -2.00
N SER A 105 22.68 -17.09 -0.95
CA SER A 105 23.22 -18.39 -0.52
C SER A 105 22.79 -19.58 -1.39
N LEU A 106 21.93 -19.38 -2.41
CA LEU A 106 21.45 -20.45 -3.32
C LEU A 106 22.47 -20.84 -4.41
N GLY A 107 23.67 -20.24 -4.42
CA GLY A 107 24.72 -20.54 -5.40
C GLY A 107 24.26 -20.30 -6.83
N ARG A 108 24.33 -21.32 -7.70
CA ARG A 108 23.98 -21.20 -9.13
C ARG A 108 22.55 -20.75 -9.41
N ALA A 109 21.62 -20.96 -8.48
CA ALA A 109 20.22 -20.55 -8.64
C ALA A 109 19.96 -19.08 -8.23
N ALA A 110 20.91 -18.43 -7.54
CA ALA A 110 20.73 -17.09 -6.99
C ALA A 110 20.37 -16.02 -8.04
N PRO A 111 21.00 -15.93 -9.23
CA PRO A 111 20.67 -14.88 -10.20
C PRO A 111 19.21 -14.89 -10.65
N SER A 112 18.68 -16.07 -11.00
CA SER A 112 17.28 -16.24 -11.42
C SER A 112 16.32 -15.99 -10.25
N ALA A 113 16.65 -16.47 -9.05
CA ALA A 113 15.83 -16.25 -7.86
C ALA A 113 15.78 -14.76 -7.45
N LEU A 114 16.89 -14.03 -7.56
CA LEU A 114 16.94 -12.58 -7.32
C LEU A 114 16.09 -11.80 -8.34
N GLN A 115 16.11 -12.21 -9.61
CA GLN A 115 15.28 -11.58 -10.63
C GLN A 115 13.78 -11.80 -10.37
N ILE A 116 13.40 -13.01 -9.96
CA ILE A 116 12.03 -13.35 -9.55
C ILE A 116 11.63 -12.57 -8.28
N HIS A 117 12.52 -12.45 -7.30
CA HIS A 117 12.30 -11.65 -6.09
C HIS A 117 12.04 -10.17 -6.40
N ARG A 118 12.80 -9.57 -7.33
CA ARG A 118 12.53 -8.20 -7.80
C ARG A 118 11.15 -8.08 -8.46
N ALA A 119 10.74 -9.06 -9.27
CA ALA A 119 9.40 -9.08 -9.85
C ALA A 119 8.29 -9.23 -8.79
N LEU A 120 8.54 -9.99 -7.72
CA LEU A 120 7.63 -10.12 -6.58
C LEU A 120 7.51 -8.82 -5.76
N MET A 121 8.55 -7.98 -5.71
CA MET A 121 8.44 -6.65 -5.08
C MET A 121 7.48 -5.73 -5.83
N GLU A 122 7.41 -5.84 -7.16
CA GLU A 122 6.44 -5.08 -7.97
C GLU A 122 5.01 -5.66 -7.85
N ARG A 123 4.92 -6.99 -7.78
CA ARG A 123 3.65 -7.71 -7.68
C ARG A 123 3.75 -8.82 -6.63
N PRO A 124 3.45 -8.53 -5.35
CA PRO A 124 3.67 -9.45 -4.24
C PRO A 124 2.71 -10.64 -4.27
N ILE A 125 1.57 -10.54 -4.95
CA ILE A 125 0.64 -11.65 -5.19
C ILE A 125 0.54 -11.90 -6.69
N THR A 126 1.06 -13.02 -7.14
CA THR A 126 1.22 -13.29 -8.58
C THR A 126 1.11 -14.77 -8.93
N THR A 127 1.13 -15.08 -10.22
CA THR A 127 1.19 -16.45 -10.75
C THR A 127 2.58 -16.75 -11.31
N SER A 128 2.92 -18.02 -11.44
CA SER A 128 4.16 -18.43 -12.12
C SER A 128 4.18 -17.98 -13.59
N GLY A 129 3.04 -17.95 -14.28
CA GLY A 129 2.92 -17.48 -15.65
C GLY A 129 3.31 -16.01 -15.80
N TRP A 130 2.80 -15.15 -14.91
CA TRP A 130 3.19 -13.73 -14.91
C TRP A 130 4.68 -13.54 -14.63
N LEU A 131 5.27 -14.35 -13.74
CA LEU A 131 6.71 -14.29 -13.48
C LEU A 131 7.54 -14.68 -14.70
N VAL A 132 7.11 -15.68 -15.48
CA VAL A 132 7.74 -16.04 -16.75
C VAL A 132 7.71 -14.86 -17.72
N GLU A 133 6.54 -14.26 -17.92
CA GLU A 133 6.38 -13.09 -18.82
C GLU A 133 7.22 -11.90 -18.37
N LYS A 134 7.20 -11.57 -17.07
CA LYS A 134 7.91 -10.42 -16.49
C LYS A 134 9.42 -10.58 -16.51
N THR A 135 9.93 -11.80 -16.32
CA THR A 135 11.39 -12.04 -16.17
C THR A 135 12.06 -12.59 -17.42
N GLY A 136 11.29 -13.16 -18.37
CA GLY A 136 11.82 -13.90 -19.52
C GLY A 136 12.47 -15.24 -19.15
N ILE A 137 12.40 -15.67 -17.89
CA ILE A 137 12.96 -16.94 -17.42
C ILE A 137 12.03 -18.09 -17.81
N THR A 138 12.60 -19.24 -18.18
CA THR A 138 11.81 -20.42 -18.59
C THR A 138 10.87 -20.90 -17.47
N PRO A 139 9.68 -21.44 -17.81
CA PRO A 139 8.72 -21.92 -16.81
C PRO A 139 9.31 -22.93 -15.82
N ALA A 140 10.17 -23.84 -16.27
CA ALA A 140 10.83 -24.83 -15.41
C ALA A 140 11.72 -24.15 -14.36
N THR A 141 12.49 -23.14 -14.75
CA THR A 141 13.39 -22.40 -13.86
C THR A 141 12.61 -21.52 -12.88
N VAL A 142 11.52 -20.86 -13.33
CA VAL A 142 10.63 -20.09 -12.45
C VAL A 142 10.04 -20.98 -11.36
N ASN A 143 9.46 -22.13 -11.73
CA ASN A 143 8.88 -23.05 -10.75
C ASN A 143 9.94 -23.60 -9.78
N LYS A 144 11.15 -23.90 -10.26
CA LYS A 144 12.26 -24.32 -9.40
C LYS A 144 12.67 -23.21 -8.42
N CYS A 145 12.76 -21.96 -8.87
CA CYS A 145 13.07 -20.81 -8.01
C CYS A 145 11.96 -20.57 -6.98
N LEU A 146 10.68 -20.69 -7.36
CA LEU A 146 9.56 -20.56 -6.42
C LEU A 146 9.64 -21.61 -5.30
N VAL A 147 10.03 -22.85 -5.61
CA VAL A 147 10.29 -23.88 -4.57
C VAL A 147 11.45 -23.49 -3.66
N HIS A 148 12.53 -22.90 -4.19
CA HIS A 148 13.63 -22.41 -3.37
C HIS A 148 13.19 -21.25 -2.45
N LEU A 149 12.44 -20.27 -3.00
CA LEU A 149 11.94 -19.13 -2.25
C LEU A 149 10.93 -19.54 -1.18
N GLU A 150 10.11 -20.57 -1.44
CA GLU A 150 9.20 -21.15 -0.46
C GLU A 150 9.95 -21.85 0.68
N ARG A 151 11.02 -22.61 0.37
CA ARG A 151 11.90 -23.20 1.39
C ARG A 151 12.62 -22.16 2.25
N LEU A 152 12.93 -20.99 1.69
CA LEU A 152 13.51 -19.86 2.43
C LEU A 152 12.46 -19.08 3.23
N GLY A 153 11.17 -19.44 3.14
CA GLY A 153 10.07 -18.75 3.82
C GLY A 153 9.74 -17.37 3.22
N ILE A 154 10.22 -17.07 2.02
CA ILE A 154 10.01 -15.78 1.35
C ILE A 154 8.65 -15.77 0.63
N VAL A 155 8.30 -16.90 0.01
CA VAL A 155 7.07 -17.06 -0.78
C VAL A 155 6.19 -18.16 -0.20
N ARG A 156 4.87 -18.02 -0.28
CA ARG A 156 3.90 -19.06 0.03
C ARG A 156 2.93 -19.26 -1.13
N GLU A 157 2.61 -20.51 -1.48
CA GLU A 157 1.48 -20.79 -2.36
C GLU A 157 0.13 -20.62 -1.62
N LEU A 158 -0.82 -19.92 -2.25
CA LEU A 158 -2.13 -19.62 -1.64
C LEU A 158 -3.27 -20.55 -2.05
N THR A 159 -3.22 -21.18 -3.23
CA THR A 159 -4.43 -21.79 -3.82
C THR A 159 -4.50 -23.32 -3.73
N SER A 160 -3.42 -24.01 -3.35
CA SER A 160 -3.32 -25.49 -3.32
C SER A 160 -3.84 -26.17 -4.61
N ARG A 161 -3.76 -25.48 -5.77
CA ARG A 161 -4.34 -25.92 -7.04
C ARG A 161 -3.26 -26.49 -7.97
N LYS A 162 -3.66 -27.38 -8.89
CA LYS A 162 -2.74 -27.92 -9.92
C LYS A 162 -2.38 -26.93 -11.03
N ARG A 163 -3.24 -25.95 -11.33
CA ARG A 163 -3.05 -24.92 -12.36
C ARG A 163 -3.40 -23.54 -11.79
N ASN A 164 -2.82 -22.49 -12.36
CA ASN A 164 -2.99 -21.10 -11.90
C ASN A 164 -2.73 -20.94 -10.39
N ARG A 165 -1.62 -21.54 -9.93
CA ARG A 165 -1.13 -21.39 -8.56
C ARG A 165 -0.82 -19.91 -8.30
N LEU A 166 -1.36 -19.39 -7.20
CA LEU A 166 -1.04 -18.05 -6.72
C LEU A 166 0.04 -18.15 -5.68
N PHE A 167 1.03 -17.27 -5.79
CA PHE A 167 2.16 -17.17 -4.89
C PHE A 167 2.13 -15.78 -4.25
N SER A 168 2.38 -15.75 -2.93
CA SER A 168 2.43 -14.53 -2.13
C SER A 168 3.84 -14.34 -1.58
N TYR A 169 4.44 -13.18 -1.80
CA TYR A 169 5.56 -12.70 -1.01
C TYR A 169 5.03 -12.30 0.37
N THR A 170 5.05 -13.25 1.29
CA THR A 170 4.24 -13.19 2.52
C THR A 170 4.64 -12.01 3.40
N GLY A 171 5.94 -11.85 3.71
CA GLY A 171 6.40 -10.73 4.52
C GLY A 171 6.09 -9.36 3.93
N TYR A 172 6.12 -9.23 2.58
CA TYR A 172 5.75 -7.97 1.92
C TYR A 172 4.26 -7.67 2.12
N VAL A 173 3.40 -8.67 1.88
CA VAL A 173 1.94 -8.53 2.04
C VAL A 173 1.58 -8.24 3.51
N ASP A 174 2.26 -8.88 4.45
CA ASP A 174 2.03 -8.66 5.88
C ASP A 174 2.36 -7.22 6.28
N ILE A 175 3.51 -6.68 5.86
CA ILE A 175 3.89 -5.27 6.10
C ILE A 175 2.85 -4.32 5.47
N MET A 176 2.41 -4.58 4.24
CA MET A 176 1.41 -3.74 3.57
C MET A 176 0.02 -3.78 4.23
N ASN A 177 -0.30 -4.87 4.92
CA ASN A 177 -1.58 -5.02 5.61
C ASN A 177 -1.56 -4.46 7.04
N GLN A 178 -0.38 -4.21 7.62
CA GLN A 178 -0.27 -3.58 8.94
C GLN A 178 -1.00 -2.22 8.94
N GLY A 179 -1.83 -2.00 9.95
CA GLY A 179 -2.65 -0.78 10.06
C GLY A 179 -3.90 -0.75 9.17
N THR A 180 -4.11 -1.71 8.27
CA THR A 180 -5.40 -1.86 7.56
C THR A 180 -6.46 -2.63 8.36
N GLU A 181 -6.06 -3.16 9.51
CA GLU A 181 -6.94 -3.84 10.46
C GLU A 181 -8.01 -2.87 10.99
N LEU A 182 -9.23 -3.36 11.12
CA LEU A 182 -10.30 -2.58 11.75
C LEU A 182 -9.98 -2.46 13.24
N PRO A 183 -10.07 -1.26 13.85
CA PRO A 183 -10.14 -1.19 15.30
C PRO A 183 -11.34 -2.02 15.76
N GLY A 184 -11.07 -2.95 16.69
CA GLY A 184 -12.08 -3.82 17.31
C GLY A 184 -13.04 -3.06 18.21
#